data_AF-A0A431HK46-F1
#
_entry.id   AF-A0A431HK46-F1
#
_cell.length_a   1.000
_cell.length_b   1.000
_cell.length_c   1.000
_cell.angle_alpha   90.00
_cell.angle_beta   90.00
_cell.angle_gamma   90.00
#
_symmetry.space_group_name_H-M   'P 1'
#
loop_
_entity.id
_entity.type
_entity.pdbx_description
1 polymer ?
#
loop_
_entity_poly.entity_id
_entity_poly.type
_entity_poly.pdbx_seq_one_letter_code
_entity_poly.pdbx_strand_id
1 'polypeptide(L)'
;MKKNILIATLFACINFANAGDQKEESLSADVQASLHSAIINPIQPRLVFSSPEKAEAWYKDMSKRLLKLAPKNPLVQDEFMRKRLLTIIQYESVRAGLDVQLVLSLITIESRFNKYAVSSTGARGLM
;
A
#
# COMPACT_ATOMS: atom_id res chain seq x y z
N MET A 1 -59.00 -13.11 -3.78
CA MET A 1 -58.20 -14.29 -3.34
C MET A 1 -57.18 -14.78 -4.36
N LYS A 2 -57.41 -14.72 -5.68
CA LYS A 2 -56.43 -15.18 -6.70
C LYS A 2 -55.17 -14.30 -6.86
N LYS A 3 -55.26 -13.00 -6.57
CA LYS A 3 -54.16 -12.03 -6.75
C LYS A 3 -53.01 -12.22 -5.73
N ASN A 4 -53.32 -12.70 -4.53
CA ASN A 4 -52.32 -12.93 -3.47
C ASN A 4 -51.53 -14.23 -3.70
N ILE A 5 -52.13 -15.19 -4.41
CA ILE A 5 -51.45 -16.45 -4.78
C ILE A 5 -50.40 -16.18 -5.86
N LEU A 6 -50.66 -15.25 -6.79
CA LEU A 6 -49.70 -14.86 -7.85
C LEU A 6 -48.47 -14.13 -7.30
N ILE A 7 -48.63 -13.36 -6.23
CA ILE A 7 -47.52 -12.61 -5.60
C ILE A 7 -46.64 -13.56 -4.77
N ALA A 8 -47.24 -14.57 -4.14
CA ALA A 8 -46.51 -15.58 -3.38
C ALA A 8 -45.63 -16.48 -4.26
N THR A 9 -46.07 -16.83 -5.47
CA THR A 9 -45.26 -17.59 -6.42
C THR A 9 -44.12 -16.78 -7.04
N LEU A 10 -44.29 -15.46 -7.21
CA LEU A 10 -43.22 -14.61 -7.77
C LEU A 10 -42.05 -14.39 -6.79
N PHE A 11 -42.30 -14.44 -5.48
CA PHE A 11 -41.25 -14.34 -4.45
C PHE A 11 -40.43 -15.62 -4.28
N ALA A 12 -40.95 -16.79 -4.66
CA ALA A 12 -40.26 -18.07 -4.50
C ALA A 12 -39.11 -18.27 -5.50
N CYS A 13 -39.09 -17.54 -6.62
CA CYS A 13 -38.09 -17.73 -7.68
C CYS A 13 -36.81 -16.89 -7.51
N ILE A 14 -36.72 -16.01 -6.50
CA ILE A 14 -35.63 -15.01 -6.40
C ILE A 14 -34.39 -15.55 -5.65
N ASN A 15 -34.45 -16.77 -5.09
CA ASN A 15 -33.40 -17.27 -4.18
C ASN A 15 -32.47 -18.37 -4.74
N PHE A 16 -32.50 -18.65 -6.04
CA PHE A 16 -31.52 -19.57 -6.65
C PHE A 16 -30.30 -18.79 -7.13
N ALA A 17 -29.53 -18.26 -6.19
CA ALA A 17 -28.15 -17.85 -6.46
C ALA A 17 -27.27 -19.11 -6.39
N ASN A 18 -26.93 -19.70 -7.54
CA ASN A 18 -25.84 -20.67 -7.63
C ASN A 18 -24.54 -19.89 -7.41
N ALA A 19 -24.06 -19.85 -6.16
CA ALA A 19 -22.68 -19.50 -5.91
C ALA A 19 -21.81 -20.55 -6.64
N GLY A 20 -20.83 -20.09 -7.44
CA GLY A 20 -19.89 -21.00 -8.08
C GLY A 20 -19.24 -21.89 -7.02
N ASP A 21 -18.93 -23.15 -7.38
CA ASP A 21 -18.24 -24.13 -6.54
C ASP A 21 -16.82 -23.62 -6.24
N GLN A 22 -16.70 -22.65 -5.32
CA GLN A 22 -15.46 -22.00 -4.89
C GLN A 22 -14.64 -22.99 -4.06
N LYS A 23 -14.10 -23.99 -4.75
CA LYS A 23 -13.12 -24.91 -4.20
C LYS A 23 -11.74 -24.25 -4.29
N GLU A 24 -10.99 -24.37 -3.20
CA GLU A 24 -9.58 -24.00 -3.20
C GLU A 24 -8.84 -24.87 -4.22
N GLU A 25 -8.30 -24.24 -5.27
CA GLU A 25 -7.43 -24.93 -6.21
C GLU A 25 -6.04 -25.11 -5.58
N SER A 26 -5.54 -26.34 -5.59
CA SER A 26 -4.18 -26.61 -5.14
C SER A 26 -3.19 -25.93 -6.10
N LEU A 27 -2.34 -25.06 -5.56
CA LEU A 27 -1.25 -24.46 -6.32
C LEU A 27 -0.36 -25.57 -6.88
N SER A 28 0.03 -25.46 -8.15
CA SER A 28 1.07 -26.34 -8.69
C SER A 28 2.38 -26.15 -7.89
N ALA A 29 3.18 -27.21 -7.80
CA ALA A 29 4.45 -27.17 -7.08
C ALA A 29 5.35 -26.01 -7.56
N ASP A 30 5.33 -25.70 -8.85
CA ASP A 30 6.11 -24.61 -9.44
C ASP A 30 5.61 -23.22 -9.00
N VAL A 31 4.30 -23.01 -8.93
CA VAL A 31 3.71 -21.75 -8.45
C VAL A 31 3.99 -21.58 -6.96
N GLN A 32 3.85 -22.67 -6.18
CA GLN A 32 4.16 -22.66 -4.76
C GLN A 32 5.63 -22.32 -4.51
N ALA A 33 6.56 -22.94 -5.24
CA ALA A 33 8.00 -22.66 -5.14
C ALA A 33 8.33 -21.21 -5.55
N SER A 34 7.70 -20.70 -6.61
CA SER A 34 7.91 -19.32 -7.09
C SER A 34 7.42 -18.29 -6.07
N LEU A 35 6.23 -18.48 -5.50
CA LEU A 35 5.68 -17.61 -4.45
C LEU A 35 6.53 -17.69 -3.17
N HIS A 36 6.97 -18.89 -2.80
CA HIS A 36 7.84 -19.08 -1.64
C HIS A 36 9.17 -18.33 -1.81
N SER A 37 9.80 -18.44 -2.99
CA SER A 37 11.03 -17.71 -3.32
C SER A 37 10.83 -16.19 -3.25
N ALA A 38 9.70 -15.68 -3.75
CA ALA A 38 9.38 -14.26 -3.69
C ALA A 38 9.21 -13.73 -2.24
N ILE A 39 8.75 -14.58 -1.32
CA ILE A 39 8.63 -14.25 0.11
C ILE A 39 10.00 -14.25 0.79
N ILE A 40 10.85 -15.24 0.49
CA ILE A 40 12.16 -15.39 1.15
C ILE A 40 13.19 -14.38 0.63
N ASN A 41 13.09 -14.01 -0.65
CA ASN A 41 14.03 -13.12 -1.33
C ASN A 41 13.36 -11.82 -1.80
N PRO A 42 12.88 -10.97 -0.88
CA PRO A 42 12.23 -9.73 -1.27
C PRO A 42 13.23 -8.79 -1.94
N ILE A 43 12.79 -8.14 -3.02
CA ILE A 43 13.57 -7.10 -3.67
C ILE A 43 13.78 -5.96 -2.66
N GLN A 44 15.03 -5.69 -2.33
CA GLN A 44 15.37 -4.62 -1.39
C GLN A 44 15.11 -3.26 -2.05
N PRO A 45 14.31 -2.38 -1.41
CA PRO A 45 14.05 -1.04 -1.93
C PRO A 45 15.35 -0.25 -2.11
N ARG A 46 15.47 0.43 -3.26
CA ARG A 46 16.60 1.29 -3.60
C ARG A 46 16.11 2.55 -4.30
N LEU A 47 16.91 3.62 -4.26
CA LEU A 47 16.58 4.83 -5.00
C LEU A 47 16.69 4.57 -6.51
N VAL A 48 15.59 4.81 -7.23
CA VAL A 48 15.50 4.61 -8.69
C VAL A 48 15.69 5.95 -9.40
N PHE A 49 16.91 6.20 -9.89
CA PHE A 49 17.27 7.40 -10.64
C PHE A 49 18.15 7.05 -11.83
N SER A 50 18.27 7.98 -12.80
CA SER A 50 19.14 7.79 -13.96
C SER A 50 20.63 7.78 -13.61
N SER A 51 21.03 8.36 -12.47
CA SER A 51 22.41 8.34 -11.99
C SER A 51 22.48 8.38 -10.45
N PRO A 52 23.56 7.85 -9.85
CA PRO A 52 23.76 7.89 -8.40
C PRO A 52 23.80 9.32 -7.82
N GLU A 53 24.37 10.27 -8.56
CA GLU A 53 24.50 11.67 -8.12
C GLU A 53 23.12 12.32 -7.98
N LYS A 54 22.19 12.04 -8.90
CA LYS A 54 20.80 12.51 -8.79
C LYS A 54 20.08 11.90 -7.60
N ALA A 55 20.29 10.61 -7.34
CA ALA A 55 19.71 9.95 -6.18
C ALA A 55 20.18 10.59 -4.87
N GLU A 56 21.49 10.87 -4.77
CA GLU A 56 22.10 11.49 -3.60
C GLU A 56 21.64 12.95 -3.41
N ALA A 57 21.58 13.72 -4.50
CA ALA A 57 21.07 15.09 -4.46
C ALA A 57 19.61 15.14 -4.01
N TRP A 58 18.77 14.26 -4.56
CA TRP A 58 17.36 14.13 -4.16
C TRP A 58 17.23 13.74 -2.69
N TYR A 59 17.98 12.74 -2.23
CA TYR A 59 17.96 12.31 -0.84
C TYR A 59 18.34 13.45 0.09
N LYS A 60 19.42 14.18 -0.20
CA LYS A 60 19.87 15.33 0.61
C LYS A 60 18.80 16.42 0.71
N ASP A 61 18.14 16.76 -0.40
CA ASP A 61 17.08 17.78 -0.39
C ASP A 61 15.85 17.30 0.40
N MET A 62 15.35 16.11 0.11
CA MET A 62 14.16 15.56 0.77
C MET A 62 14.40 15.30 2.26
N SER A 63 15.58 14.83 2.64
CA SER A 63 15.99 14.62 4.03
C SER A 63 15.90 15.93 4.84
N LYS A 64 16.42 17.04 4.29
CA LYS A 64 16.33 18.37 4.91
C LYS A 64 14.89 18.86 5.05
N ARG A 65 14.06 18.67 4.01
CA ARG A 65 12.64 19.08 4.05
C ARG A 65 11.86 18.28 5.07
N LEU A 66 12.07 16.97 5.10
CA LEU A 66 11.38 16.04 6.00
C LEU A 66 11.68 16.36 7.47
N LEU A 67 12.93 16.70 7.80
CA LEU A 67 13.32 17.18 9.14
C LEU A 67 12.55 18.43 9.57
N LYS A 68 12.34 19.39 8.66
CA LYS A 68 11.56 20.62 8.94
C LYS A 68 10.07 20.33 9.10
N LEU A 69 9.56 19.34 8.38
CA LEU A 69 8.13 19.03 8.29
C LEU A 69 7.62 18.19 9.47
N ALA A 70 8.44 17.25 9.93
CA ALA A 70 8.15 16.35 11.04
C ALA A 70 9.24 16.41 12.13
N PRO A 71 9.52 17.60 12.71
CA PRO A 71 10.61 17.78 13.67
C PRO A 71 10.41 16.98 14.97
N LYS A 72 9.15 16.66 15.31
CA LYS A 72 8.80 15.89 16.52
C LYS A 72 8.75 14.38 16.31
N ASN A 73 8.91 13.89 15.08
CA ASN A 73 8.81 12.47 14.77
C ASN A 73 10.18 11.77 14.99
N PRO A 74 10.33 10.87 15.97
CA PRO A 74 11.63 10.26 16.30
C PRO A 74 12.23 9.46 15.14
N LEU A 75 11.39 8.81 14.32
CA LEU A 75 11.84 8.05 13.15
C LEU A 75 12.40 8.95 12.06
N VAL A 76 11.90 10.18 11.97
CA VAL A 76 12.41 11.19 11.04
C VAL A 76 13.68 11.82 11.57
N GLN A 77 13.85 11.95 12.89
CA GLN A 77 15.09 12.50 13.47
C GLN A 77 16.28 11.55 13.28
N ASP A 78 16.05 10.24 13.42
CA ASP A 78 17.07 9.23 13.15
C ASP A 78 17.44 9.17 11.65
N GLU A 79 18.72 9.31 11.32
CA GLU A 79 19.18 9.36 9.93
C GLU A 79 18.97 8.04 9.18
N PHE A 80 19.25 6.92 9.83
CA PHE A 80 19.10 5.60 9.22
C PHE A 80 17.64 5.32 8.87
N MET A 81 16.73 5.60 9.80
CA MET A 81 15.29 5.44 9.61
C MET A 81 14.76 6.43 8.58
N ARG A 82 15.18 7.69 8.59
CA ARG A 82 14.81 8.70 7.59
C ARG A 82 15.25 8.30 6.18
N LYS A 83 16.49 7.82 6.03
CA LYS A 83 17.00 7.31 4.75
C LYS A 83 16.21 6.12 4.26
N ARG A 84 15.92 5.16 5.15
CA ARG A 84 15.12 3.99 4.82
C ARG A 84 13.70 4.38 4.39
N LEU A 85 13.07 5.29 5.12
CA LEU A 85 11.72 5.79 4.83
C LEU A 85 11.65 6.45 3.45
N LEU A 86 12.54 7.40 3.16
CA LEU A 86 12.59 8.07 1.85
C LEU A 86 12.90 7.10 0.71
N THR A 87 13.78 6.13 0.94
CA THR A 87 14.10 5.09 -0.06
C THR A 87 12.90 4.23 -0.39
N ILE A 88 12.15 3.78 0.63
CA ILE A 88 10.95 2.97 0.43
C ILE A 88 9.89 3.79 -0.32
N ILE A 89 9.59 5.00 0.15
CA ILE A 89 8.57 5.85 -0.48
C ILE A 89 8.91 6.08 -1.96
N GLN A 90 10.15 6.45 -2.27
CA GLN A 90 10.58 6.70 -3.63
C GLN A 90 10.50 5.44 -4.50
N TYR A 91 11.00 4.32 -3.98
CA TYR A 91 11.00 3.04 -4.70
C TYR A 91 9.58 2.56 -5.01
N GLU A 92 8.70 2.55 -4.01
CA GLU A 92 7.31 2.11 -4.14
C GLU A 92 6.52 3.02 -5.06
N SER A 93 6.71 4.35 -4.95
CA SER A 93 6.04 5.32 -5.83
C SER A 93 6.45 5.12 -7.29
N VAL A 94 7.75 5.01 -7.56
CA VAL A 94 8.25 4.78 -8.93
C VAL A 94 7.80 3.43 -9.46
N ARG A 95 7.83 2.37 -8.64
CA ARG A 95 7.35 1.04 -9.04
C ARG A 95 5.86 1.06 -9.41
N ALA A 96 5.06 1.85 -8.70
CA ALA A 96 3.64 2.03 -8.97
C ALA A 96 3.35 3.01 -10.13
N GLY A 97 4.37 3.65 -10.71
CA GLY A 97 4.19 4.69 -11.73
C GLY A 97 3.59 6.00 -11.20
N LEU A 98 3.72 6.25 -9.89
CA LEU A 98 3.20 7.44 -9.21
C LEU A 98 4.26 8.53 -9.07
N ASP A 99 3.81 9.78 -9.08
CA ASP A 99 4.67 10.92 -8.79
C ASP A 99 5.12 10.91 -7.32
N VAL A 100 6.44 10.92 -7.11
CA VAL A 100 7.06 10.81 -5.78
C VAL A 100 6.71 12.01 -4.89
N GLN A 101 6.64 13.23 -5.46
CA GLN A 101 6.31 14.43 -4.69
C GLN A 101 4.84 14.46 -4.28
N LEU A 102 3.94 13.97 -5.13
CA LEU A 102 2.53 13.80 -4.79
C LEU A 102 2.36 12.84 -3.62
N VAL A 103 3.01 11.68 -3.65
CA VAL A 103 2.96 10.70 -2.55
C VAL A 103 3.53 11.28 -1.26
N LEU A 104 4.70 11.93 -1.31
CA LEU A 104 5.27 12.62 -0.13
C LEU A 104 4.32 13.68 0.44
N SER A 105 3.64 14.43 -0.43
CA SER A 105 2.66 15.44 -0.03
C SER A 105 1.42 14.82 0.62
N LEU A 106 0.96 13.67 0.12
CA LEU A 106 -0.17 12.96 0.69
C LEU A 106 0.18 12.38 2.07
N ILE A 107 1.32 11.70 2.24
CA ILE A 107 1.83 11.24 3.55
C ILE A 107 1.91 12.39 4.55
N THR A 108 2.32 13.57 4.08
CA THR A 108 2.42 14.77 4.91
C THR A 108 1.08 15.14 5.54
N ILE A 109 0.01 15.11 4.75
CA ILE A 109 -1.33 15.54 5.17
C ILE A 109 -2.01 14.45 6.00
N GLU A 110 -1.87 13.18 5.60
CA GLU A 110 -2.56 12.06 6.25
C GLU A 110 -1.96 11.72 7.63
N SER A 111 -0.62 11.65 7.73
CA SER A 111 0.04 11.12 8.93
C SER A 111 1.22 11.94 9.43
N ARG A 112 1.67 12.94 8.65
CA ARG A 112 2.95 13.65 8.90
C ARG A 112 4.11 12.67 9.11
N PHE A 113 4.16 11.62 8.29
CA PHE A 113 5.17 10.55 8.32
C PHE A 113 5.16 9.71 9.60
N ASN A 114 4.07 9.73 10.37
CA ASN A 114 3.91 8.86 11.53
C ASN A 114 3.42 7.47 11.09
N LYS A 115 4.32 6.49 11.06
CA LYS A 115 3.96 5.11 10.67
C LYS A 115 2.94 4.44 11.60
N TYR A 116 2.67 5.02 12.78
CA TYR A 116 1.72 4.54 13.77
C TYR A 116 0.47 5.43 13.86
N ALA A 117 0.22 6.32 12.88
CA ALA A 117 -0.98 7.14 12.89
C ALA A 117 -2.24 6.27 12.82
N VAL A 118 -3.29 6.69 13.54
CA VAL A 118 -4.63 6.08 13.52
C VAL A 118 -5.65 7.22 13.44
N SER A 119 -6.52 7.19 12.44
CA SER A 119 -7.59 8.17 12.27
C SER A 119 -8.83 7.82 13.11
N SER A 120 -9.78 8.76 13.23
CA SER A 120 -11.06 8.52 13.89
C SER A 120 -11.94 7.48 13.19
N THR A 121 -11.79 7.34 11.87
CA THR A 121 -12.48 6.32 11.06
C THR A 121 -11.70 5.00 10.97
N GLY A 122 -10.53 4.91 11.63
CA GLY A 122 -9.73 3.69 11.72
C GLY A 122 -8.70 3.50 10.61
N ALA A 123 -8.43 4.51 9.76
CA ALA A 123 -7.30 4.48 8.83
C ALA A 123 -5.98 4.41 9.61
N ARG A 124 -4.98 3.68 9.11
CA ARG A 124 -3.73 3.41 9.83
C ARG A 124 -2.51 3.56 8.93
N GLY A 125 -1.43 4.08 9.49
CA GLY A 125 -0.12 4.10 8.83
C GLY A 125 0.20 5.45 8.19
N LEU A 126 0.95 5.41 7.10
CA LEU A 126 1.46 6.64 6.46
C LEU A 126 0.42 7.36 5.59
N MET A 127 -0.43 6.58 4.92
CA MET A 127 -1.50 6.96 3.98
C MET A 127 -2.57 5.88 4.00
#